data_AF-A0A8T0NW03-F1
#
_entry.id   AF-A0A8T0NW03-F1
#
_cell.length_a   1.000
_cell.length_b   1.000
_cell.length_c   1.000
_cell.angle_alpha   90.00
_cell.angle_beta   90.00
_cell.angle_gamma   90.00
#
_symmetry.space_group_name_H-M   'P 1'
#
loop_
_entity.id
_entity.type
_entity.pdbx_description
1 polymer ?
#
loop_
_entity_poly.entity_id
_entity_poly.type
_entity_poly.pdbx_seq_one_letter_code
_entity_poly.pdbx_strand_id
1 'polypeptide(L)'
;MESINHLFFTCPTAKVVWSIVAKSIGAINIPNSVAQFWNWCRNWISTSIQIHAYVLAAICWSTWKARNNACFNNKLIHHPAEIVFHACTFLTFWASLHKEEVQ
;
A
#
# COMPACT_ATOMS: atom_id res chain seq x y z
N MET A 1 -18.06 -2.44 11.15
CA MET A 1 -17.91 -0.96 11.24
C MET A 1 -16.63 -0.60 10.52
N GLU A 2 -16.72 0.24 9.49
CA GLU A 2 -15.56 0.64 8.69
C GLU A 2 -14.70 1.64 9.48
N SER A 3 -13.39 1.39 9.56
CA SER A 3 -12.41 2.30 10.18
C SER A 3 -11.19 2.38 9.28
N ILE A 4 -10.30 3.36 9.49
CA ILE A 4 -9.04 3.48 8.72
C ILE A 4 -8.24 2.16 8.78
N ASN A 5 -8.15 1.54 9.95
CA ASN A 5 -7.44 0.27 10.11
C ASN A 5 -8.16 -0.88 9.42
N HIS A 6 -9.50 -0.93 9.48
CA HIS A 6 -10.27 -1.93 8.74
C HIS A 6 -10.04 -1.80 7.23
N LEU A 7 -10.23 -0.60 6.72
CA LEU A 7 -10.15 -0.30 5.30
C LEU A 7 -8.78 -0.61 4.71
N PHE A 8 -7.70 -0.18 5.36
CA PHE A 8 -6.36 -0.23 4.80
C PHE A 8 -5.49 -1.37 5.30
N PHE A 9 -5.86 -2.08 6.37
CA PHE A 9 -5.00 -3.12 6.94
C PHE A 9 -5.71 -4.44 7.22
N THR A 10 -6.95 -4.43 7.73
CA THR A 10 -7.56 -5.65 8.26
C THR A 10 -8.71 -6.24 7.45
N CYS A 11 -9.28 -5.51 6.49
CA CYS A 11 -10.25 -6.09 5.56
C CYS A 11 -9.59 -7.19 4.70
N PRO A 12 -10.35 -8.17 4.17
CA PRO A 12 -9.78 -9.30 3.44
C PRO A 12 -8.91 -8.88 2.26
N THR A 13 -9.35 -7.90 1.46
CA THR A 13 -8.57 -7.38 0.33
C THR A 13 -7.26 -6.72 0.79
N ALA A 14 -7.31 -5.88 1.83
CA ALA A 14 -6.11 -5.23 2.37
C ALA A 14 -5.11 -6.24 2.91
N LYS A 15 -5.57 -7.30 3.61
CA LYS A 15 -4.70 -8.37 4.09
C LYS A 15 -3.97 -9.07 2.95
N VAL A 16 -4.64 -9.34 1.83
CA VAL A 16 -4.00 -9.94 0.65
C VAL A 16 -2.98 -8.98 0.05
N VAL A 17 -3.31 -7.70 -0.09
CA VAL A 17 -2.38 -6.66 -0.57
C VAL A 17 -1.12 -6.61 0.29
N TRP A 18 -1.26 -6.51 1.61
CA TRP A 18 -0.10 -6.52 2.52
C TRP A 18 0.64 -7.85 2.50
N SER A 19 -0.04 -8.97 2.29
CA SER A 19 0.61 -10.29 2.19
C SER A 19 1.49 -10.40 0.95
N ILE A 20 1.04 -9.84 -0.18
CA ILE A 20 1.85 -9.75 -1.40
C ILE A 20 3.10 -8.89 -1.12
N VAL A 21 2.93 -7.71 -0.53
CA VAL A 21 4.04 -6.82 -0.18
C VAL A 21 5.02 -7.51 0.77
N ALA A 22 4.52 -8.16 1.82
CA ALA A 22 5.34 -8.89 2.79
C ALA A 22 6.14 -10.01 2.13
N LYS A 23 5.51 -10.81 1.26
CA LYS A 23 6.19 -11.86 0.51
C LYS A 23 7.28 -11.31 -0.40
N SER A 24 7.04 -10.18 -1.07
CA SER A 24 8.02 -9.54 -1.95
C SER A 24 9.29 -9.05 -1.23
N ILE A 25 9.20 -8.76 0.07
CA ILE A 25 10.35 -8.30 0.89
C ILE A 25 10.87 -9.36 1.87
N GLY A 26 10.35 -10.59 1.82
CA GLY A 26 10.76 -11.67 2.72
C GLY A 26 10.19 -11.61 4.14
N ALA A 27 9.19 -10.75 4.39
CA ALA A 27 8.54 -10.66 5.69
C ALA A 27 7.59 -11.83 5.96
N ILE A 28 7.55 -12.29 7.21
CA ILE A 28 6.70 -13.42 7.65
C ILE A 28 5.36 -12.99 8.28
N ASN A 29 5.14 -11.68 8.42
CA ASN A 29 3.94 -11.10 8.98
C ASN A 29 3.51 -9.83 8.22
N ILE A 30 2.28 -9.38 8.47
CA ILE A 30 1.71 -8.15 7.90
C ILE A 30 1.29 -7.17 9.01
N PRO A 31 1.31 -5.85 8.76
CA PRO A 31 0.79 -4.87 9.71
C PRO A 31 -0.74 -4.85 9.74
N ASN A 32 -1.32 -4.63 10.92
CA ASN A 32 -2.78 -4.52 11.10
C ASN A 32 -3.25 -3.09 11.40
N SER A 33 -2.35 -2.12 11.46
CA SER A 33 -2.66 -0.72 11.70
C SER A 33 -1.51 0.18 11.25
N VAL A 34 -1.76 1.49 11.18
CA VAL A 34 -0.71 2.50 10.90
C VAL A 34 0.42 2.42 11.93
N ALA A 35 0.10 2.24 13.21
CA ALA A 35 1.11 2.12 14.25
C ALA A 35 1.97 0.85 14.08
N GLN A 36 1.35 -0.29 13.75
CA GLN A 36 2.08 -1.53 13.48
C GLN A 36 2.90 -1.44 12.20
N PHE A 37 2.43 -0.73 11.17
CA PHE A 37 3.15 -0.52 9.93
C PHE A 37 4.54 0.09 10.17
N TRP A 38 4.63 1.16 10.96
CA TRP A 38 5.93 1.78 11.24
C TRP A 38 6.90 0.84 11.96
N ASN A 39 6.39 0.00 12.88
CA ASN A 39 7.21 -1.00 13.53
C ASN A 39 7.64 -2.12 12.58
N TRP A 40 6.71 -2.55 11.72
CA TRP A 40 6.95 -3.56 10.70
C TRP A 40 8.02 -3.10 9.70
N CYS A 41 7.95 -1.87 9.20
CA CYS A 41 8.96 -1.30 8.31
C CYS A 41 10.35 -1.28 8.93
N ARG A 42 10.49 -0.92 10.22
CA ARG A 42 11.79 -0.94 10.90
C ARG A 42 12.44 -2.33 10.92
N ASN A 43 11.64 -3.39 10.95
CA ASN A 43 12.13 -4.77 11.00
C ASN A 43 12.42 -5.36 9.63
N TRP A 44 11.67 -4.95 8.59
CA TRP A 44 11.69 -5.62 7.28
C TRP A 44 12.17 -4.75 6.12
N ILE A 45 12.24 -3.44 6.30
CA ILE A 45 12.58 -2.48 5.23
C ILE A 45 13.70 -1.57 5.74
N SER A 46 14.94 -1.91 5.42
CA SER A 46 16.16 -1.13 5.77
C SER A 46 16.33 0.11 4.87
N THR A 47 15.29 0.94 4.75
CA THR A 47 15.28 2.18 3.96
C THR A 47 14.93 3.38 4.83
N SER A 48 14.99 4.57 4.24
CA SER A 48 14.61 5.80 4.93
C SER A 48 13.12 5.83 5.30
N ILE A 49 12.79 6.60 6.36
CA ILE A 49 11.41 6.79 6.84
C ILE A 49 10.51 7.44 5.77
N GLN A 50 11.09 8.24 4.89
CA GLN A 50 10.40 8.86 3.76
C GLN A 50 9.90 7.78 2.78
N ILE A 51 10.73 6.78 2.47
CA ILE A 51 10.33 5.66 1.61
C ILE A 51 9.20 4.85 2.25
N HIS A 52 9.26 4.61 3.56
CA HIS A 52 8.16 3.97 4.29
C HIS A 52 6.85 4.77 4.15
N ALA A 53 6.91 6.11 4.27
CA ALA A 53 5.75 6.97 4.09
C ALA A 53 5.17 6.89 2.66
N TYR A 54 6.02 6.90 1.63
CA TYR A 54 5.57 6.76 0.24
C TYR A 54 4.93 5.40 -0.03
N VAL A 55 5.51 4.30 0.49
CA VAL A 55 4.93 2.96 0.36
C VAL A 55 3.54 2.91 1.01
N LEU A 56 3.41 3.45 2.22
CA LEU A 56 2.13 3.53 2.91
C LEU A 56 1.11 4.34 2.09
N ALA A 57 1.50 5.52 1.64
CA ALA A 57 0.63 6.40 0.85
C ALA A 57 0.18 5.74 -0.46
N ALA A 58 1.10 5.11 -1.19
CA ALA A 58 0.80 4.45 -2.47
C ALA A 58 -0.18 3.28 -2.29
N ILE A 59 0.02 2.44 -1.27
CA ILE A 59 -0.85 1.30 -0.98
C ILE A 59 -2.23 1.77 -0.50
N CYS A 60 -2.29 2.71 0.44
CA CYS A 60 -3.54 3.27 0.93
C CYS A 60 -4.34 3.92 -0.22
N TRP A 61 -3.67 4.74 -1.04
CA TRP A 61 -4.33 5.42 -2.15
C TRP A 61 -4.84 4.45 -3.22
N SER A 62 -4.06 3.44 -3.57
CA SER A 62 -4.48 2.40 -4.53
C SER A 62 -5.65 1.59 -3.99
N THR A 63 -5.65 1.26 -2.70
CA THR A 63 -6.75 0.55 -2.03
C THR A 63 -8.02 1.40 -2.02
N TRP A 64 -7.90 2.68 -1.66
CA TRP A 64 -9.01 3.63 -1.67
C TRP A 64 -9.64 3.76 -3.05
N LYS A 65 -8.82 3.96 -4.10
CA LYS A 65 -9.31 4.06 -5.47
C LYS A 65 -9.99 2.78 -5.95
N ALA A 66 -9.42 1.62 -5.66
CA ALA A 66 -10.01 0.33 -6.03
C ALA A 66 -11.39 0.12 -5.39
N ARG A 67 -11.53 0.46 -4.09
CA ARG A 67 -12.81 0.40 -3.37
C ARG A 67 -13.83 1.39 -3.94
N ASN A 68 -13.44 2.64 -4.16
CA ASN A 68 -14.35 3.64 -4.74
C ASN A 68 -14.81 3.26 -6.14
N ASN A 69 -13.93 2.70 -6.97
CA ASN A 69 -14.30 2.22 -8.29
C ASN A 69 -15.31 1.06 -8.22
N ALA A 70 -15.17 0.15 -7.26
CA ALA A 70 -16.15 -0.91 -7.05
C ALA A 70 -17.51 -0.35 -6.58
N CYS A 71 -17.51 0.62 -5.66
CA CYS A 71 -18.75 1.19 -5.12
C CYS A 71 -19.49 2.12 -6.09
N PHE A 72 -18.77 3.01 -6.77
CA PHE A 72 -19.38 4.10 -7.56
C PHE A 72 -19.37 3.84 -9.07
N ASN A 73 -18.41 3.06 -9.56
CA ASN A 73 -18.22 2.85 -11.00
C ASN A 73 -18.51 1.40 -11.43
N ASN A 74 -18.98 0.55 -10.50
CA ASN A 74 -19.24 -0.88 -10.71
C ASN A 74 -18.05 -1.65 -11.31
N LYS A 75 -16.82 -1.17 -11.03
CA LYS A 75 -15.57 -1.79 -11.47
C LYS A 75 -15.04 -2.68 -10.35
N LEU A 76 -15.40 -3.96 -10.39
CA LEU A 76 -14.96 -4.94 -9.40
C LEU A 76 -13.46 -5.15 -9.47
N ILE A 77 -12.87 -5.43 -8.31
CA ILE A 77 -11.46 -5.82 -8.19
C ILE A 77 -11.39 -7.30 -8.57
N HIS A 78 -10.84 -7.63 -9.73
CA HIS A 78 -10.74 -9.02 -10.18
C HIS A 78 -9.65 -9.77 -9.42
N HIS A 79 -8.51 -9.12 -9.20
CA HIS A 79 -7.41 -9.68 -8.41
C HIS A 79 -6.75 -8.62 -7.50
N PRO A 80 -6.55 -8.88 -6.18
CA PRO A 80 -5.94 -7.91 -5.27
C PRO A 80 -4.53 -7.44 -5.67
N ALA A 81 -3.80 -8.24 -6.46
CA ALA A 81 -2.51 -7.82 -7.01
C ALA A 81 -2.61 -6.56 -7.89
N GLU A 82 -3.77 -6.28 -8.51
CA GLU A 82 -3.98 -5.04 -9.27
C GLU A 82 -3.76 -3.80 -8.40
N ILE A 83 -4.13 -3.86 -7.12
CA ILE A 83 -3.89 -2.76 -6.17
C ILE A 83 -2.39 -2.57 -5.95
N VAL A 84 -1.63 -3.67 -5.82
CA VAL A 84 -0.18 -3.64 -5.66
C VAL A 84 0.49 -3.06 -6.90
N PHE A 85 0.07 -3.47 -8.10
CA PHE A 85 0.57 -2.91 -9.36
C PHE A 85 0.32 -1.39 -9.45
N HIS A 86 -0.89 -0.94 -9.12
CA HIS A 86 -1.19 0.50 -9.07
C HIS A 86 -0.32 1.24 -8.05
N ALA A 87 -0.06 0.64 -6.89
CA ALA A 87 0.84 1.23 -5.89
C ALA A 87 2.28 1.35 -6.42
N CYS A 88 2.79 0.32 -7.12
CA CYS A 88 4.09 0.38 -7.80
C CYS A 88 4.15 1.48 -8.87
N THR A 89 3.07 1.66 -9.64
CA THR A 89 2.97 2.77 -10.61
C THR A 89 3.08 4.13 -9.92
N PHE A 90 2.40 4.32 -8.79
CA PHE A 90 2.51 5.55 -7.98
C PHE A 90 3.93 5.79 -7.47
N LEU A 91 4.56 4.76 -6.91
CA LEU A 91 5.94 4.87 -6.41
C LEU A 91 6.91 5.23 -7.53
N THR A 92 6.75 4.64 -8.71
CA THR A 92 7.59 4.93 -9.88
C THR A 92 7.39 6.37 -10.36
N PHE A 93 6.14 6.83 -10.43
CA PHE A 93 5.79 8.19 -10.82
C PHE A 93 6.30 9.25 -9.82
N TRP A 94 6.17 8.99 -8.51
CA TRP A 94 6.71 9.90 -7.49
C TRP A 94 8.24 9.91 -7.48
N ALA A 95 8.87 8.77 -7.74
CA ALA A 95 10.33 8.69 -7.85
C ALA A 95 10.87 9.49 -9.06
N SER A 96 10.12 9.61 -10.17
CA SER A 96 10.54 10.44 -11.30
C SER A 96 10.39 11.93 -11.02
N LEU A 97 9.31 12.35 -10.34
CA LEU A 97 9.08 13.76 -9.98
C LEU A 97 10.22 14.34 -9.13
N HIS A 98 10.72 13.56 -8.16
CA HIS A 98 11.84 14.00 -7.32
C HIS A 98 13.18 14.17 -8.05
N LYS A 99 13.33 13.62 -9.28
CA LYS A 99 14.53 13.84 -10.08
C LYS A 99 14.48 15.15 -10.86
N GLU A 100 13.28 15.69 -11.12
CA GLU A 100 13.07 16.92 -11.89
C GLU A 100 13.23 18.19 -11.02
N GLU A 101 13.03 18.09 -9.69
CA GLU A 101 13.21 19.22 -8.75
C GLU A 101 14.68 19.53 -8.40
N VAL A 102 15.65 18.75 -8.91
CA VAL A 102 17.10 18.93 -8.63
C VAL A 102 17.82 19.58 -9.83
N GLN A 103 17.14 20.43 -10.60
CA GLN A 103 17.76 21.28 -11.63
C GLN A 103 17.67 22.76 -11.27
#